data_AF-A0A2V8ET58-F1
#
_entry.id   AF-A0A2V8ET58-F1
#
_cell.length_a   1.000
_cell.length_b   1.000
_cell.length_c   1.000
_cell.angle_alpha   90.00
_cell.angle_beta   90.00
_cell.angle_gamma   90.00
#
_symmetry.space_group_name_H-M   'P 1'
#
loop_
_entity.id
_entity.type
_entity.pdbx_description
1 polymer ?
#
loop_
_entity_poly.entity_id
_entity_poly.type
_entity_poly.pdbx_seq_one_letter_code
_entity_poly.pdbx_strand_id
1 'polypeptide(L)'
;MTVSATPPPVGMPTASLTASAATIQSGQPVTLTWGTTNATSATMNGSTVALNGSQAYSPTATTTYTLVATNSAGSVTRTATVTV
;
A
#
# COMPACT_ATOMS: atom_id res chain seq x y z
N MET A 1 -38.09 10.78 -8.25
CA MET A 1 -37.40 10.69 -6.94
C MET A 1 -36.19 9.81 -7.17
N THR A 2 -34.98 10.39 -7.20
CA THR A 2 -33.76 9.61 -7.41
C THR A 2 -33.49 8.80 -6.16
N VAL A 3 -33.46 7.47 -6.29
CA VAL A 3 -33.14 6.56 -5.19
C VAL A 3 -31.70 6.83 -4.73
N SER A 4 -31.56 7.43 -3.55
CA SER A 4 -30.28 7.48 -2.84
C SER A 4 -29.97 6.07 -2.35
N ALA A 5 -29.20 5.30 -3.11
CA ALA A 5 -28.64 4.07 -2.61
C ALA A 5 -27.71 4.43 -1.44
N THR A 6 -28.09 4.05 -0.22
CA THR A 6 -27.15 4.03 0.90
C THR A 6 -25.94 3.21 0.46
N PRO A 7 -24.73 3.79 0.41
CA PRO A 7 -23.53 3.02 0.13
C PRO A 7 -23.52 1.83 1.10
N PRO A 8 -23.20 0.60 0.64
CA PRO A 8 -23.02 -0.52 1.56
C PRO A 8 -22.08 -0.08 2.69
N PRO A 9 -22.28 -0.54 3.94
CA PRO A 9 -21.41 -0.19 5.05
C PRO A 9 -19.98 -0.55 4.67
N VAL A 10 -19.22 0.47 4.27
CA VAL A 10 -17.84 0.32 3.83
C VAL A 10 -17.08 -0.16 5.06
N GLY A 11 -16.66 -1.43 5.02
CA GLY A 11 -15.79 -1.96 6.07
C GLY A 11 -14.52 -1.13 6.18
N MET A 12 -13.90 -1.13 7.35
CA MET A 12 -12.59 -0.50 7.54
C MET A 12 -11.62 -1.02 6.46
N PRO A 13 -10.87 -0.13 5.78
CA PRO A 13 -9.96 -0.57 4.74
C PRO A 13 -8.83 -1.37 5.39
N THR A 14 -8.41 -2.44 4.73
CA THR A 14 -7.22 -3.18 5.13
C THR A 14 -6.14 -3.04 4.07
N ALA A 15 -4.90 -3.11 4.51
CA ALA A 15 -3.73 -3.02 3.65
C ALA A 15 -2.73 -4.09 4.06
N SER A 16 -2.09 -4.70 3.08
CA SER A 16 -0.97 -5.62 3.22
C SER A 16 0.17 -5.09 2.37
N LEU A 17 1.37 -5.08 2.95
CA LEU A 17 2.59 -4.66 2.29
C LEU A 17 3.67 -5.68 2.62
N THR A 18 4.20 -6.33 1.61
CA THR A 18 5.22 -7.37 1.72
C THR A 18 6.36 -7.08 0.77
N ALA A 19 7.58 -7.09 1.28
CA ALA A 19 8.78 -7.03 0.46
C ALA A 19 9.26 -8.47 0.22
N SER A 20 9.75 -8.77 -0.99
CA SER A 20 10.38 -10.05 -1.30
C SER A 20 11.62 -10.31 -0.44
N ALA A 21 12.29 -9.23 -0.03
CA ALA A 21 13.43 -9.24 0.87
C ALA A 21 13.39 -8.00 1.78
N ALA A 22 13.51 -8.19 3.09
CA ALA A 22 13.66 -7.08 4.04
C ALA A 22 15.10 -6.57 4.11
N THR A 23 16.06 -7.34 3.60
CA THR A 23 17.48 -7.00 3.55
C THR A 23 18.01 -7.35 2.17
N ILE A 24 18.58 -6.37 1.49
CA ILE A 24 19.15 -6.51 0.15
C ILE A 24 20.56 -5.92 0.12
N GLN A 25 21.36 -6.21 -0.90
CA GLN A 25 22.59 -5.43 -1.10
C GLN A 25 22.28 -4.11 -1.83
N SER A 26 23.17 -3.12 -1.71
CA SER A 26 22.93 -1.80 -2.31
C SER A 26 22.69 -1.90 -3.81
N GLY A 27 21.55 -1.37 -4.26
CA GLY A 27 21.15 -1.39 -5.67
C GLY A 27 20.56 -2.72 -6.15
N GLN A 28 20.37 -3.71 -5.26
CA GLN A 28 19.64 -4.92 -5.62
C GLN A 28 18.15 -4.64 -5.81
N PRO A 29 17.48 -5.32 -6.75
CA PRO A 29 16.05 -5.20 -6.92
C PRO A 29 15.33 -5.94 -5.78
N VAL A 30 14.42 -5.25 -5.11
CA VAL A 30 13.44 -5.80 -4.17
C VAL A 30 12.05 -5.65 -4.76
N THR A 31 11.26 -6.71 -4.76
CA THR A 31 9.88 -6.65 -5.21
C THR A 31 9.00 -6.34 -4.01
N LEU A 32 8.38 -5.16 -4.00
CA LEU A 32 7.34 -4.83 -3.03
C LEU A 32 5.98 -5.18 -3.63
N THR A 33 5.25 -6.03 -2.94
CA THR A 33 3.89 -6.41 -3.26
C THR A 33 2.96 -5.79 -2.22
N TRP A 34 1.86 -5.20 -2.69
CA TRP A 34 0.84 -4.68 -1.80
C TRP A 34 -0.55 -5.05 -2.27
N GLY A 35 -1.45 -5.19 -1.30
CA GLY A 35 -2.86 -5.40 -1.53
C GLY A 35 -3.66 -4.56 -0.56
N THR A 36 -4.81 -4.07 -1.01
CA THR A 36 -5.74 -3.35 -0.16
C THR A 36 -7.15 -3.88 -0.38
N THR A 37 -7.93 -4.00 0.69
CA THR A 37 -9.31 -4.49 0.64
C THR A 37 -10.23 -3.45 1.25
N ASN A 38 -11.38 -3.23 0.61
CA ASN A 38 -12.32 -2.14 0.95
C ASN A 38 -11.72 -0.73 0.86
N ALA A 39 -10.52 -0.57 0.29
CA ALA A 39 -9.91 0.73 0.06
C ALA A 39 -10.38 1.33 -1.28
N THR A 40 -10.57 2.65 -1.30
CA THR A 40 -10.93 3.41 -2.51
C THR A 40 -9.71 4.06 -3.14
N SER A 41 -8.70 4.38 -2.34
CA SER A 41 -7.43 4.94 -2.80
C SER A 41 -6.28 4.35 -2.00
N ALA A 42 -5.13 4.17 -2.64
CA ALA A 42 -3.90 3.76 -2.00
C ALA A 42 -2.76 4.69 -2.40
N THR A 43 -1.89 5.01 -1.46
CA THR A 43 -0.67 5.78 -1.69
C THR A 43 0.51 5.02 -1.11
N MET A 44 1.63 5.00 -1.83
CA MET A 44 2.88 4.43 -1.38
C MET A 44 3.92 5.54 -1.32
N ASN A 45 4.43 5.80 -0.13
CA ASN A 45 5.41 6.86 0.16
C ASN A 45 4.98 8.25 -0.35
N GLY A 46 3.68 8.55 -0.27
CA GLY A 46 3.09 9.80 -0.78
C GLY A 46 2.69 9.79 -2.25
N SER A 47 3.04 8.75 -3.01
CA SER A 47 2.63 8.60 -4.42
C SER A 47 1.38 7.74 -4.55
N THR A 48 0.39 8.16 -5.33
CA THR A 48 -0.80 7.33 -5.61
C THR A 48 -0.41 6.06 -6.34
N VAL A 49 -0.84 4.92 -5.81
CA VAL A 49 -0.62 3.59 -6.40
C VAL A 49 -1.95 2.88 -6.63
N ALA A 50 -1.92 1.83 -7.45
CA ALA A 50 -3.06 0.94 -7.56
C ALA A 50 -3.38 0.31 -6.19
N LEU A 51 -4.65 0.00 -5.95
CA LEU A 51 -5.11 -0.65 -4.72
C LEU A 51 -4.35 -1.97 -4.45
N ASN A 52 -4.01 -2.69 -5.52
CA ASN A 52 -3.25 -3.92 -5.47
C ASN A 52 -2.20 -3.89 -6.56
N GLY A 53 -0.99 -4.33 -6.27
CA GLY A 53 0.10 -4.31 -7.23
C GLY A 53 1.38 -4.91 -6.70
N SER A 54 2.35 -5.01 -7.60
CA SER A 54 3.71 -5.40 -7.30
C SER A 54 4.65 -4.51 -8.11
N GLN A 55 5.69 -3.98 -7.47
CA GLN A 55 6.69 -3.14 -8.11
C GLN A 55 8.08 -3.49 -7.60
N ALA A 56 9.03 -3.60 -8.53
CA ALA A 56 10.44 -3.72 -8.21
C ALA A 56 11.00 -2.34 -7.86
N TYR A 57 11.71 -2.26 -6.75
CA TYR A 57 12.45 -1.09 -6.29
C TYR A 57 13.91 -1.47 -6.13
N SER A 58 14.82 -0.52 -6.32
CA SER A 58 16.26 -0.77 -6.15
C SER A 58 16.85 0.24 -5.17
N PRO A 59 16.48 0.18 -3.87
CA PRO A 59 17.02 1.12 -2.90
C PRO A 59 18.52 0.90 -2.71
N THR A 60 19.27 1.99 -2.64
CA THR A 60 20.72 1.98 -2.36
C THR A 60 21.03 2.23 -0.88
N ALA A 61 20.02 2.61 -0.10
CA ALA A 61 20.08 2.84 1.33
C ALA A 61 18.80 2.32 2.02
N THR A 62 18.87 2.10 3.33
CA THR A 62 17.72 1.66 4.14
C THR A 62 16.54 2.60 3.94
N THR A 63 15.47 2.08 3.33
CA THR A 63 14.30 2.85 2.94
C THR A 63 13.04 2.24 3.56
N THR A 64 12.22 3.07 4.18
CA THR A 64 10.92 2.64 4.73
C THR A 64 9.81 3.02 3.76
N TYR A 65 9.14 2.01 3.22
CA TYR A 65 7.98 2.17 2.34
C TYR A 65 6.72 2.23 3.19
N THR A 66 5.92 3.28 2.98
CA THR A 66 4.68 3.51 3.72
C THR A 66 3.50 3.45 2.77
N LEU A 67 2.69 2.40 2.88
CA LEU A 67 1.43 2.24 2.17
C LEU A 67 0.28 2.77 3.01
N VAL A 68 -0.47 3.74 2.48
CA VAL A 68 -1.68 4.28 3.12
C VAL A 68 -2.86 3.97 2.22
N ALA A 69 -3.82 3.21 2.72
CA ALA A 69 -5.06 2.91 2.03
C ALA A 69 -6.21 3.63 2.71
N THR A 70 -7.01 4.36 1.93
CA THR A 70 -8.09 5.21 2.42
C THR A 70 -9.41 4.85 1.74
N ASN A 71 -10.49 4.98 2.50
CA ASN A 71 -11.86 4.88 2.01
C ASN A 71 -12.77 5.86 2.78
N SER A 72 -14.06 5.83 2.49
CA SER A 72 -15.06 6.66 3.18
C SER A 72 -15.32 6.28 4.65
N ALA A 73 -14.89 5.10 5.11
CA ALA A 73 -14.97 4.69 6.51
C ALA A 73 -13.75 5.11 7.34
N GLY A 74 -12.58 5.24 6.72
CA GLY A 74 -11.35 5.61 7.40
C GLY A 74 -10.09 5.34 6.58
N SER A 75 -8.96 5.23 7.27
CA SER A 75 -7.64 5.03 6.68
C SER A 75 -6.84 3.98 7.43
N VAL A 76 -6.07 3.18 6.70
CA VAL A 76 -5.11 2.22 7.26
C VAL A 76 -3.73 2.52 6.70
N THR A 77 -2.71 2.37 7.55
CA THR A 77 -1.31 2.57 7.18
C THR A 77 -0.52 1.30 7.45
N ARG A 78 0.31 0.91 6.48
CA ARG A 78 1.23 -0.21 6.54
C ARG A 78 2.61 0.25 6.15
N THR A 79 3.62 -0.20 6.88
CA THR A 79 5.02 0.10 6.58
C THR A 79 5.79 -1.19 6.32
N ALA A 80 6.76 -1.11 5.41
CA ALA A 80 7.76 -2.13 5.16
C ALA A 80 9.12 -1.47 5.08
N THR A 81 10.03 -1.87 5.96
CA THR A 81 11.39 -1.37 5.97
C THR A 81 12.28 -2.32 5.19
N VAL A 82 12.96 -1.79 4.18
CA VAL A 82 13.99 -2.51 3.42
C VAL A 82 15.33 -1.97 3.84
N THR A 83 16.14 -2.85 4.41
CA THR A 83 17.52 -2.60 4.83
C THR A 83 18.48 -2.93 3.70
N VAL A 84 19.54 -2.12 3.56
CA VAL A 84 20.63 -2.29 2.61
C VAL A 84 21.93 -2.60 3.35
#